data_AF-A0A067MUG7-F1
#
_entry.id   AF-A0A067MUG7-F1
#
_cell.length_a   1.000
_cell.length_b   1.000
_cell.length_c   1.000
_cell.angle_alpha   90.00
_cell.angle_beta   90.00
_cell.angle_gamma   90.00
#
_symmetry.space_group_name_H-M   'P 1'
#
loop_
_entity.id
_entity.type
_entity.pdbx_description
1 polymer ?
#
loop_
_entity_poly.entity_id
_entity_poly.type
_entity_poly.pdbx_seq_one_letter_code
_entity_poly.pdbx_strand_id
1 'polypeptide(L)'
;MVSAPEHIDLVVGEAASPSTTSPRTKPVPQAPGIPVPFSYAASDDGTDENLLILLHGLGDTHLHFAKLGRQLRLPQTATLALRAPERIPFLYDEEAFQWYESFDALGELLTRPNPTPALDLLGKVLAYLIRECSWSARQIHLFGFAQGGSVAAELGVRWWREHASDAEPGSVALGSVVSVEGPLLSHPTLAQPSPTPVLVFHHTAAQLPPAALGSYRKGYGAVREAEVRGSGGMPRSKEDWQEIMRFWSEVLGRRQAGDLYEVLSGGPSQQKFQN
;
A
#
# COMPACT_ATOMS: atom_id res chain seq x y z
N MET A 1 -47.55 46.32 35.69
CA MET A 1 -46.15 46.04 35.29
C MET A 1 -46.17 44.78 34.46
N VAL A 2 -45.94 44.93 33.17
CA VAL A 2 -46.28 43.97 32.11
C VAL A 2 -45.04 43.15 31.76
N SER A 3 -45.23 41.84 31.61
CA SER A 3 -44.21 40.82 31.31
C SER A 3 -43.54 41.05 29.95
N ALA A 4 -42.21 40.90 29.89
CA ALA A 4 -41.43 40.91 28.65
C ALA A 4 -41.53 39.56 27.90
N PRO A 5 -41.35 39.51 26.57
CA PRO A 5 -41.37 38.27 25.80
C PRO A 5 -39.98 37.62 25.66
N GLU A 6 -39.98 36.30 25.50
CA GLU A 6 -38.82 35.42 25.30
C GLU A 6 -38.11 35.67 23.95
N HIS A 7 -36.78 35.67 23.98
CA HIS A 7 -35.91 35.69 22.81
C HIS A 7 -35.71 34.25 22.29
N ILE A 8 -36.09 33.99 21.04
CA ILE A 8 -35.79 32.74 20.34
C ILE A 8 -34.44 32.92 19.65
N ASP A 9 -33.41 32.23 20.14
CA ASP A 9 -32.12 32.15 19.48
C ASP A 9 -32.21 31.20 18.27
N LEU A 10 -32.20 31.78 17.07
CA LEU A 10 -32.01 31.06 15.82
C LEU A 10 -30.56 30.58 15.73
N VAL A 11 -30.34 29.32 16.10
CA VAL A 11 -29.08 28.62 15.79
C VAL A 11 -29.02 28.41 14.28
N VAL A 12 -28.20 29.22 13.61
CA VAL A 12 -27.82 29.03 12.21
C VAL A 12 -27.04 27.72 12.13
N GLY A 13 -27.65 26.70 11.52
CA GLY A 13 -27.02 25.41 11.27
C GLY A 13 -25.74 25.60 10.45
N GLU A 14 -24.63 25.14 11.02
CA GLU A 14 -23.33 25.03 10.38
C GLU A 14 -23.48 24.18 9.11
N ALA A 15 -23.09 24.75 7.97
CA ALA A 15 -23.14 24.07 6.69
C ALA A 15 -22.28 22.80 6.76
N ALA A 16 -22.90 21.64 6.55
CA ALA A 16 -22.21 20.37 6.43
C ALA A 16 -21.11 20.47 5.37
N SER A 17 -19.86 20.21 5.78
CA SER A 17 -18.73 20.06 4.88
C SER A 17 -19.07 19.04 3.79
N PRO A 18 -18.81 19.33 2.50
CA PRO A 18 -19.08 18.37 1.44
C PRO A 18 -18.25 17.12 1.71
N SER A 19 -18.92 15.96 1.83
CA SER A 19 -18.28 14.67 1.88
C SER A 19 -17.51 14.47 0.57
N THR A 20 -16.20 14.74 0.59
CA THR A 20 -15.32 14.52 -0.56
C THR A 20 -15.13 13.03 -0.77
N THR A 21 -16.13 12.38 -1.38
CA THR A 21 -16.03 10.98 -1.74
C THR A 21 -14.96 10.84 -2.82
N SER A 22 -13.98 9.97 -2.56
CA SER A 22 -12.86 9.79 -3.49
C SER A 22 -13.39 9.28 -4.85
N PRO A 23 -12.79 9.69 -6.00
CA PRO A 23 -13.35 9.34 -7.30
C PRO A 23 -13.35 7.83 -7.53
N ARG A 24 -14.35 7.33 -8.28
CA ARG A 24 -14.54 5.89 -8.56
C ARG A 24 -13.38 5.30 -9.36
N THR A 25 -12.89 6.04 -10.34
CA THR A 25 -11.68 5.72 -11.09
C THR A 25 -10.61 6.73 -10.73
N LYS A 26 -9.35 6.30 -10.64
CA LYS A 26 -8.24 7.17 -10.26
C LYS A 26 -7.46 7.64 -11.48
N PRO A 27 -6.87 8.85 -11.46
CA PRO A 27 -5.92 9.27 -12.48
C PRO A 27 -4.80 8.24 -12.66
N VAL A 28 -4.47 7.92 -13.92
CA VAL A 28 -3.39 7.00 -14.25
C VAL A 28 -2.04 7.65 -13.90
N PRO A 29 -1.19 7.03 -13.07
CA PRO A 29 0.12 7.57 -12.73
C PRO A 29 0.99 7.81 -13.96
N GLN A 30 1.76 8.91 -13.95
CA GLN A 30 2.59 9.32 -15.09
C GLN A 30 4.09 9.37 -14.73
N ALA A 31 4.94 9.24 -15.75
CA ALA A 31 6.40 9.19 -15.60
C ALA A 31 7.04 10.36 -14.81
N PRO A 32 6.57 11.62 -14.91
CA PRO A 32 7.13 12.70 -14.08
C PRO A 32 6.98 12.45 -12.56
N GLY A 33 5.95 11.71 -12.13
CA GLY A 33 5.70 11.38 -10.72
C GLY A 33 6.28 10.03 -10.28
N ILE A 34 6.66 9.17 -11.23
CA ILE A 34 7.28 7.86 -10.98
C ILE A 34 8.57 7.78 -11.81
N PRO A 35 9.73 8.17 -11.25
CA PRO A 35 10.97 8.33 -11.99
C PRO A 35 11.72 7.01 -12.21
N VAL A 36 10.98 5.91 -12.43
CA VAL A 36 11.50 4.58 -12.80
C VAL A 36 10.52 3.92 -13.75
N PRO A 37 10.93 2.96 -14.59
CA PRO A 37 9.99 2.18 -15.39
C PRO A 37 8.96 1.45 -14.53
N PHE A 38 7.71 1.50 -14.98
CA PHE A 38 6.59 0.91 -14.26
C PHE A 38 5.52 0.40 -15.23
N SER A 39 4.63 -0.43 -14.71
CA SER A 39 3.44 -0.91 -15.41
C SER A 39 2.23 -0.68 -14.51
N TYR A 40 1.26 0.09 -15.01
CA TYR A 40 -0.01 0.32 -14.34
C TYR A 40 -1.14 -0.43 -15.06
N ALA A 41 -2.09 -0.94 -14.29
CA ALA A 41 -3.38 -1.40 -14.81
C ALA A 41 -4.49 -0.96 -13.84
N ALA A 42 -5.53 -0.32 -14.36
CA ALA A 42 -6.74 -0.01 -13.59
C ALA A 42 -7.47 -1.30 -13.19
N SER A 43 -8.42 -1.20 -12.25
CA SER A 43 -9.21 -2.36 -11.85
C SER A 43 -10.05 -2.92 -13.02
N ASP A 44 -10.24 -4.25 -13.05
CA ASP A 44 -11.01 -4.93 -14.09
C ASP A 44 -12.52 -4.60 -14.04
N ASP A 45 -13.03 -4.17 -12.87
CA ASP A 45 -14.42 -3.79 -12.62
C ASP A 45 -14.69 -2.27 -12.73
N GLY A 46 -13.65 -1.50 -13.08
CA GLY A 46 -13.71 -0.06 -13.27
C GLY A 46 -13.99 0.74 -12.00
N THR A 47 -13.71 0.17 -10.83
CA THR A 47 -13.74 0.83 -9.52
C THR A 47 -12.38 0.67 -8.84
N ASP A 48 -11.62 1.75 -8.77
CA ASP A 48 -10.29 1.80 -8.19
C ASP A 48 -10.38 2.12 -6.69
N GLU A 49 -10.83 1.15 -5.90
CA GLU A 49 -10.91 1.29 -4.43
C GLU A 49 -9.56 0.97 -3.76
N ASN A 50 -8.79 0.05 -4.35
CA ASN A 50 -7.50 -0.37 -3.84
C ASN A 50 -6.41 -0.19 -4.91
N LEU A 51 -5.20 0.12 -4.48
CA LEU A 51 -3.99 0.08 -5.30
C LEU A 51 -3.03 -0.95 -4.71
N LEU A 52 -2.69 -1.98 -5.48
CA LEU A 52 -1.63 -2.91 -5.14
C LEU A 52 -0.33 -2.51 -5.82
N ILE A 53 0.65 -2.05 -5.04
CA ILE A 53 2.01 -1.78 -5.51
C ILE A 53 2.83 -3.05 -5.39
N LEU A 54 3.43 -3.48 -6.51
CA LEU A 54 4.19 -4.72 -6.61
C LEU A 54 5.70 -4.44 -6.75
N LEU A 55 6.49 -5.02 -5.85
CA LEU A 55 7.94 -4.86 -5.78
C LEU A 55 8.64 -6.21 -6.01
N HIS A 56 9.40 -6.31 -7.10
CA HIS A 56 10.05 -7.55 -7.49
C HIS A 56 11.28 -7.90 -6.63
N GLY A 57 11.75 -9.15 -6.74
CA GLY A 57 12.98 -9.61 -6.08
C GLY A 57 14.26 -9.22 -6.81
N LEU A 58 15.41 -9.51 -6.21
CA LEU A 58 16.73 -9.28 -6.80
C LEU A 58 16.86 -9.96 -8.18
N GLY A 59 17.36 -9.22 -9.17
CA GLY A 59 17.67 -9.75 -10.50
C GLY A 59 16.47 -9.86 -11.43
N ASP A 60 15.32 -9.32 -11.04
CA ASP A 60 14.09 -9.35 -11.84
C ASP A 60 13.74 -7.93 -12.37
N THR A 61 12.59 -7.84 -13.03
CA THR A 61 11.97 -6.60 -13.51
C THR A 61 10.51 -6.52 -13.09
N HIS A 62 9.96 -5.30 -13.17
CA HIS A 62 8.54 -5.05 -12.99
C HIS A 62 7.61 -5.79 -13.96
N LEU A 63 8.09 -6.27 -15.12
CA LEU A 63 7.23 -6.85 -16.14
C LEU A 63 6.60 -8.19 -15.70
N HIS A 64 7.35 -9.00 -14.97
CA HIS A 64 6.83 -10.26 -14.41
C HIS A 64 5.79 -9.97 -13.31
N PHE A 65 6.03 -8.96 -12.47
CA PHE A 65 5.11 -8.56 -11.41
C PHE A 65 3.87 -7.83 -11.96
N ALA A 66 3.97 -7.15 -13.10
CA ALA A 66 2.81 -6.62 -13.81
C ALA A 66 1.87 -7.73 -14.31
N LYS A 67 2.44 -8.82 -14.84
CA LYS A 67 1.67 -10.01 -15.23
C LYS A 67 1.03 -10.66 -14.01
N LEU A 68 1.78 -10.81 -12.92
CA LEU A 68 1.26 -11.34 -11.65
C LEU A 68 0.06 -10.52 -11.17
N GLY A 69 0.21 -9.20 -11.04
CA GLY A 69 -0.85 -8.31 -10.58
C GLY A 69 -2.16 -8.50 -11.35
N ARG A 70 -2.09 -8.61 -12.69
CA ARG A 70 -3.26 -8.88 -13.54
C ARG A 70 -3.85 -10.28 -13.37
N GLN A 71 -3.03 -11.29 -13.06
CA GLN A 71 -3.48 -12.66 -12.83
C GLN A 71 -4.21 -12.83 -11.49
N LEU A 72 -3.90 -12.01 -10.49
CA LEU A 72 -4.56 -12.07 -9.18
C LEU A 72 -6.05 -11.71 -9.25
N ARG A 73 -6.45 -10.86 -10.21
CA ARG A 73 -7.84 -10.42 -10.43
C ARG A 73 -8.55 -10.01 -9.12
N LEU A 74 -7.85 -9.23 -8.31
CA LEU A 74 -8.39 -8.74 -7.04
C LEU A 74 -9.54 -7.77 -7.31
N PRO A 75 -10.66 -7.86 -6.57
CA PRO A 75 -11.82 -6.99 -6.79
C PRO A 75 -11.46 -5.54 -6.47
N GLN A 76 -11.96 -4.61 -7.28
CA GLN A 76 -11.79 -3.17 -7.11
C GLN A 76 -10.34 -2.73 -6.88
N THR A 77 -9.39 -3.42 -7.51
CA THR A 77 -7.96 -3.23 -7.25
C THR A 77 -7.20 -2.90 -8.53
N ALA A 78 -6.67 -1.68 -8.61
CA ALA A 78 -5.65 -1.31 -9.58
C ALA A 78 -4.28 -1.88 -9.17
N THR A 79 -3.38 -2.07 -10.13
CA THR A 79 -2.03 -2.59 -9.89
C THR A 79 -0.96 -1.66 -10.44
N LEU A 80 0.13 -1.52 -9.69
CA LEU A 80 1.31 -0.75 -10.07
C LEU A 80 2.57 -1.58 -9.79
N ALA A 81 3.16 -2.15 -10.83
CA ALA A 81 4.45 -2.84 -10.72
C ALA A 81 5.59 -1.86 -11.02
N LEU A 82 6.52 -1.71 -10.07
CA LEU A 82 7.65 -0.79 -10.17
C LEU A 82 8.95 -1.56 -10.40
N ARG A 83 9.82 -1.03 -11.26
CA ARG A 83 11.17 -1.57 -11.43
C ARG A 83 12.08 -0.95 -10.39
N ALA A 84 12.96 -1.77 -9.82
CA ALA A 84 13.99 -1.27 -8.95
C ALA A 84 14.93 -0.30 -9.71
N PRO A 85 15.47 0.73 -9.03
CA PRO A 85 16.19 1.82 -9.69
C PRO A 85 17.58 1.43 -10.18
N GLU A 86 18.22 0.47 -9.52
CA GLU A 86 19.62 0.11 -9.76
C GLU A 86 19.69 -1.19 -10.56
N ARG A 87 20.61 -1.23 -11.52
CA ARG A 87 20.97 -2.47 -12.22
C ARG A 87 22.03 -3.20 -11.41
N ILE A 88 22.00 -4.53 -11.41
CA ILE A 88 23.04 -5.32 -10.74
C ILE A 88 24.38 -5.10 -11.47
N PRO A 89 25.46 -4.73 -10.76
CA PRO A 89 26.79 -4.61 -11.35
C PRO A 89 27.21 -5.89 -12.09
N PHE A 90 27.94 -5.72 -13.20
CA PHE A 90 28.45 -6.80 -14.06
C PHE A 90 27.40 -7.62 -14.83
N LEU A 91 26.09 -7.41 -14.59
CA LEU A 91 25.00 -8.01 -15.37
C LEU A 91 24.42 -7.01 -16.38
N TYR A 92 25.28 -6.30 -17.10
CA TYR A 92 24.89 -5.21 -18.02
C TYR A 92 24.23 -5.67 -19.33
N ASP A 93 24.20 -6.97 -19.59
CA ASP A 93 23.48 -7.56 -20.74
C ASP A 93 22.14 -8.18 -20.32
N GLU A 94 21.86 -8.27 -19.03
CA GLU A 94 20.64 -8.87 -18.47
C GLU A 94 19.71 -7.81 -17.86
N GLU A 95 18.41 -7.98 -18.02
CA GLU A 95 17.39 -7.14 -17.37
C GLU A 95 17.26 -7.50 -15.88
N ALA A 96 18.35 -7.27 -15.12
CA ALA A 96 18.50 -7.66 -13.73
C ALA A 96 18.66 -6.43 -12.84
N PHE A 97 17.64 -6.14 -12.03
CA PHE A 97 17.58 -4.95 -11.19
C PHE A 97 17.52 -5.29 -9.69
N GLN A 98 17.95 -4.36 -8.86
CA GLN A 98 18.00 -4.47 -7.41
C GLN A 98 17.49 -3.20 -6.73
N TRP A 99 16.85 -3.36 -5.58
CA TRP A 99 16.37 -2.23 -4.77
C TRP A 99 17.46 -1.68 -3.85
N TYR A 100 18.39 -2.54 -3.49
CA TYR A 100 19.58 -2.21 -2.72
C TYR A 100 20.68 -3.19 -3.08
N GLU A 101 21.92 -2.76 -2.90
CA GLU A 101 23.08 -3.63 -3.11
C GLU A 101 22.97 -4.88 -2.22
N SER A 102 23.11 -6.04 -2.84
CA SER A 102 23.15 -7.33 -2.15
C SER A 102 24.54 -7.91 -2.04
N PHE A 103 25.49 -7.48 -2.87
CA PHE A 103 26.83 -8.05 -2.96
C PHE A 103 27.89 -6.97 -2.76
N ASP A 104 28.99 -7.32 -2.09
CA ASP A 104 30.18 -6.48 -2.07
C ASP A 104 31.01 -6.62 -3.37
N ALA A 105 32.14 -5.91 -3.44
CA ALA A 105 33.03 -5.94 -4.60
C ALA A 105 33.66 -7.32 -4.87
N LEU A 106 33.63 -8.25 -3.90
CA LEU A 106 34.11 -9.62 -4.03
C LEU A 106 32.99 -10.59 -4.43
N GLY A 107 31.74 -10.13 -4.48
CA GLY A 107 30.57 -10.96 -4.78
C GLY A 107 29.97 -11.65 -3.55
N GLU A 108 30.39 -11.29 -2.34
CA GLU A 108 29.87 -11.86 -1.10
C GLU A 108 28.59 -11.14 -0.66
N LEU A 109 27.65 -11.88 -0.05
CA LEU A 109 26.37 -11.32 0.37
C LEU A 109 26.55 -10.32 1.51
N LEU A 110 26.02 -9.11 1.34
CA LEU A 110 26.03 -8.08 2.37
C LEU A 110 25.15 -8.48 3.55
N THR A 111 25.73 -8.44 4.76
CA THR A 111 25.00 -8.73 6.01
C THR A 111 24.11 -7.57 6.48
N ARG A 112 24.40 -6.35 6.02
CA ARG A 112 23.67 -5.12 6.38
C ARG A 112 23.47 -4.25 5.12
N PRO A 113 22.61 -4.68 4.19
CA PRO A 113 22.32 -3.90 3.00
C PRO A 113 21.64 -2.57 3.35
N ASN A 114 21.79 -1.56 2.49
CA ASN A 114 21.20 -0.23 2.69
C ASN A 114 19.99 -0.01 1.76
N PRO A 115 18.75 -0.13 2.25
CA PRO A 115 17.55 0.09 1.44
C PRO A 115 17.20 1.58 1.23
N THR A 116 17.94 2.51 1.83
CA THR A 116 17.56 3.94 1.87
C THR A 116 17.26 4.55 0.49
N PRO A 117 18.06 4.34 -0.57
CA PRO A 117 17.75 4.91 -1.88
C PRO A 117 16.39 4.45 -2.45
N ALA A 118 16.06 3.16 -2.32
CA ALA A 118 14.75 2.65 -2.72
C ALA A 118 13.61 3.24 -1.89
N LEU A 119 13.82 3.41 -0.58
CA LEU A 119 12.81 3.98 0.30
C LEU A 119 12.57 5.47 0.02
N ASP A 120 13.61 6.23 -0.33
CA ASP A 120 13.49 7.64 -0.74
C ASP A 120 12.72 7.77 -2.05
N LEU A 121 12.99 6.88 -3.02
CA LEU A 121 12.24 6.78 -4.27
C LEU A 121 10.76 6.47 -4.01
N LEU A 122 10.49 5.41 -3.24
CA LEU A 122 9.12 4.95 -3.01
C LEU A 122 8.32 5.92 -2.14
N GLY A 123 8.96 6.63 -1.20
CA GLY A 123 8.33 7.71 -0.45
C GLY A 123 7.84 8.84 -1.38
N LYS A 124 8.63 9.23 -2.38
CA LYS A 124 8.22 10.20 -3.41
C LYS A 124 7.07 9.68 -4.26
N VAL A 125 7.11 8.40 -4.64
CA VAL A 125 6.03 7.75 -5.40
C VAL A 125 4.73 7.72 -4.58
N LEU A 126 4.77 7.34 -3.30
CA LEU A 126 3.59 7.37 -2.43
C LEU A 126 3.01 8.79 -2.29
N ALA A 127 3.86 9.79 -2.05
CA ALA A 127 3.44 11.18 -1.97
C ALA A 127 2.76 11.66 -3.27
N TYR A 128 3.31 11.29 -4.43
CA TYR A 128 2.71 11.59 -5.74
C TYR A 128 1.36 10.89 -5.92
N LEU A 129 1.27 9.59 -5.63
CA LEU A 129 0.03 8.82 -5.75
C LEU A 129 -1.09 9.41 -4.88
N ILE A 130 -0.74 9.86 -3.68
CA ILE A 130 -1.72 10.44 -2.75
C ILE A 130 -2.16 11.83 -3.21
N ARG A 131 -1.20 12.69 -3.58
CA ARG A 131 -1.49 14.10 -3.90
C ARG A 131 -2.11 14.30 -5.28
N GLU A 132 -1.60 13.58 -6.28
CA GLU A 132 -1.88 13.83 -7.69
C GLU A 132 -2.72 12.73 -8.34
N CYS A 133 -2.75 11.52 -7.76
CA CYS A 133 -3.55 10.39 -8.25
C CYS A 133 -4.74 10.04 -7.35
N SER A 134 -5.08 10.90 -6.39
CA SER A 134 -6.29 10.80 -5.56
C SER A 134 -6.44 9.48 -4.78
N TRP A 135 -5.31 8.82 -4.48
CA TRP A 135 -5.27 7.67 -3.57
C TRP A 135 -5.20 8.16 -2.12
N SER A 136 -5.83 7.43 -1.20
CA SER A 136 -5.54 7.59 0.22
C SER A 136 -4.55 6.52 0.68
N ALA A 137 -3.78 6.79 1.75
CA ALA A 137 -2.81 5.82 2.27
C ALA A 137 -3.45 4.45 2.57
N ARG A 138 -4.66 4.45 3.15
CA ARG A 138 -5.42 3.22 3.48
C ARG A 138 -5.83 2.39 2.27
N GLN A 139 -5.89 2.99 1.09
CA GLN A 139 -6.20 2.28 -0.17
C GLN A 139 -4.96 1.71 -0.84
N ILE A 140 -3.76 2.01 -0.33
CA ILE A 140 -2.50 1.55 -0.92
C ILE A 140 -2.00 0.32 -0.16
N HIS A 141 -1.88 -0.78 -0.89
CA HIS A 141 -1.38 -2.07 -0.42
C HIS A 141 -0.04 -2.36 -1.10
N LEU A 142 0.88 -2.97 -0.36
CA LEU A 142 2.19 -3.35 -0.86
C LEU A 142 2.29 -4.87 -0.94
N PHE A 143 2.83 -5.38 -2.04
CA PHE A 143 3.25 -6.77 -2.18
C PHE A 143 4.70 -6.80 -2.66
N GLY A 144 5.53 -7.56 -1.98
CA GLY A 144 6.93 -7.68 -2.35
C GLY A 144 7.49 -9.07 -2.13
N PHE A 145 8.45 -9.43 -2.98
CA PHE A 145 9.19 -10.70 -2.90
C PHE A 145 10.67 -10.48 -2.60
N ALA A 146 11.25 -11.25 -1.68
CA ALA A 146 12.65 -11.17 -1.26
C ALA A 146 13.05 -9.70 -0.98
N GLN A 147 13.96 -9.11 -1.76
CA GLN A 147 14.30 -7.68 -1.63
C GLN A 147 13.08 -6.76 -1.69
N GLY A 148 12.16 -6.99 -2.63
CA GLY A 148 10.93 -6.21 -2.74
C GLY A 148 10.03 -6.35 -1.51
N GLY A 149 10.03 -7.53 -0.87
CA GLY A 149 9.31 -7.77 0.39
C GLY A 149 9.91 -7.00 1.55
N SER A 150 11.25 -7.02 1.66
CA SER A 150 11.99 -6.20 2.62
C SER A 150 11.69 -4.71 2.42
N VAL A 151 11.77 -4.21 1.19
CA VAL A 151 11.53 -2.79 0.89
C VAL A 151 10.08 -2.39 1.18
N ALA A 152 9.11 -3.23 0.86
CA ALA A 152 7.71 -2.98 1.20
C ALA A 152 7.52 -2.80 2.70
N ALA A 153 8.14 -3.67 3.50
CA ALA A 153 8.07 -3.61 4.95
C ALA A 153 8.84 -2.40 5.53
N GLU A 154 10.04 -2.11 5.04
CA GLU A 154 10.78 -0.92 5.47
C GLU A 154 10.04 0.37 5.13
N LEU A 155 9.39 0.43 3.97
CA LEU A 155 8.60 1.59 3.55
C LEU A 155 7.41 1.83 4.48
N GLY A 156 6.68 0.77 4.85
CA GLY A 156 5.54 0.90 5.78
C GLY A 156 5.97 1.40 7.17
N VAL A 157 7.11 0.94 7.68
CA VAL A 157 7.69 1.45 8.94
C VAL A 157 8.11 2.91 8.82
N ARG A 158 8.81 3.27 7.75
CA ARG A 158 9.26 4.65 7.51
C ARG A 158 8.08 5.60 7.37
N TRP A 159 7.11 5.25 6.52
CA TRP A 159 5.91 6.04 6.28
C TRP A 159 5.16 6.33 7.57
N TRP A 160 4.94 5.31 8.41
CA TRP A 160 4.31 5.48 9.71
C TRP A 160 5.10 6.41 10.61
N ARG A 161 6.43 6.23 10.73
CA ARG A 161 7.29 7.08 11.56
C ARG A 161 7.18 8.56 11.17
N GLU A 162 7.13 8.85 9.88
CA GLU A 162 7.12 10.22 9.35
C GLU A 162 5.77 10.92 9.48
N HIS A 163 4.66 10.18 9.58
CA HIS A 163 3.31 10.75 9.53
C HIS A 163 2.46 10.51 10.80
N ALA A 164 2.90 9.65 11.71
CA ALA A 164 2.12 9.29 12.90
C ALA A 164 1.95 10.44 13.92
N SER A 165 2.85 11.43 13.94
CA SER A 165 2.76 12.56 14.87
C SER A 165 1.69 13.58 14.48
N ASP A 166 1.36 13.66 13.20
CA ASP A 166 0.63 14.80 12.62
C ASP A 166 -0.82 14.45 12.24
N ALA A 167 -1.26 13.22 12.53
CA ALA A 167 -2.52 12.69 12.01
C ALA A 167 -3.31 11.85 13.02
N GLU A 168 -4.64 11.84 12.84
CA GLU A 168 -5.53 10.95 13.61
C GLU A 168 -5.11 9.48 13.42
N PRO A 169 -5.07 8.67 14.49
CA PRO A 169 -4.62 7.29 14.45
C PRO A 169 -5.27 6.48 13.31
N GLY A 170 -4.42 5.94 12.44
CA GLY A 170 -4.82 5.12 11.31
C GLY A 170 -5.16 5.89 10.02
N SER A 171 -5.41 7.20 10.03
CA SER A 171 -5.71 7.96 8.80
C SER A 171 -4.54 7.92 7.79
N VAL A 172 -3.32 7.79 8.30
CA VAL A 172 -2.07 7.72 7.52
C VAL A 172 -1.54 6.30 7.32
N ALA A 173 -2.18 5.29 7.90
CA ALA A 173 -1.73 3.90 7.76
C ALA A 173 -1.94 3.41 6.32
N LEU A 174 -0.97 2.65 5.80
CA LEU A 174 -1.15 1.93 4.55
C LEU A 174 -2.19 0.81 4.73
N GLY A 175 -2.84 0.43 3.63
CA GLY A 175 -3.90 -0.58 3.62
C GLY A 175 -3.41 -1.96 4.07
N SER A 176 -2.29 -2.45 3.52
CA SER A 176 -1.59 -3.62 4.04
C SER A 176 -0.20 -3.81 3.41
N VAL A 177 0.61 -4.68 4.00
CA VAL A 177 1.87 -5.17 3.41
C VAL A 177 1.85 -6.70 3.35
N VAL A 178 2.18 -7.27 2.20
CA VAL A 178 2.50 -8.69 2.04
C VAL A 178 3.97 -8.80 1.68
N SER A 179 4.75 -9.38 2.58
CA SER A 179 6.16 -9.68 2.34
C SER A 179 6.34 -11.18 2.16
N VAL A 180 6.73 -11.59 0.96
CA VAL A 180 7.06 -12.96 0.60
C VAL A 180 8.57 -13.12 0.71
N GLU A 181 9.03 -13.89 1.70
CA GLU A 181 10.45 -14.20 1.92
C GLU A 181 11.37 -12.97 2.06
N GLY A 182 10.80 -11.80 2.36
CA GLY A 182 11.54 -10.58 2.63
C GLY A 182 11.66 -10.36 4.14
N PRO A 183 12.85 -10.42 4.75
CA PRO A 183 13.02 -9.99 6.13
C PRO A 183 12.84 -8.48 6.26
N LEU A 184 12.41 -8.00 7.43
CA LEU A 184 12.61 -6.61 7.80
C LEU A 184 14.11 -6.44 8.12
N LEU A 185 14.78 -5.53 7.43
CA LEU A 185 16.23 -5.32 7.49
C LEU A 185 16.64 -4.53 8.74
N SER A 186 15.78 -3.63 9.17
CA SER A 186 15.93 -2.83 10.36
C SER A 186 15.34 -3.52 11.59
N HIS A 187 15.70 -3.00 12.77
CA HIS A 187 15.08 -3.34 14.03
C HIS A 187 14.39 -2.08 14.59
N PRO A 188 13.14 -1.80 14.20
CA PRO A 188 12.49 -0.55 14.55
C PRO A 188 12.34 -0.38 16.07
N THR A 189 12.56 0.84 16.53
CA THR A 189 12.28 1.30 17.89
C THR A 189 11.25 2.42 17.81
N LEU A 190 9.99 2.06 17.54
CA LEU A 190 8.89 3.01 17.44
C LEU A 190 8.21 3.16 18.81
N ALA A 191 7.78 4.38 19.14
CA ALA A 191 6.96 4.61 20.34
C ALA A 191 5.61 3.90 20.23
N GLN A 192 5.02 3.90 19.03
CA GLN A 192 3.83 3.13 18.68
C GLN A 192 4.09 2.36 17.38
N PRO A 193 3.90 1.03 17.35
CA PRO A 193 3.99 0.26 16.12
C PRO A 193 2.99 0.74 15.06
N SER A 194 3.33 0.55 13.79
CA SER A 194 2.42 0.87 12.68
C SER A 194 1.16 0.01 12.74
N PRO A 195 -0.05 0.57 12.63
CA PRO A 195 -1.29 -0.20 12.60
C PRO A 195 -1.56 -0.88 11.25
N THR A 196 -0.72 -0.65 10.22
CA THR A 196 -0.83 -1.31 8.92
C THR A 196 -0.75 -2.84 9.10
N PRO A 197 -1.76 -3.60 8.65
CA PRO A 197 -1.72 -5.06 8.66
C PRO A 197 -0.61 -5.61 7.78
N VAL A 198 0.17 -6.57 8.31
CA VAL A 198 1.26 -7.22 7.58
C VAL A 198 1.08 -8.73 7.55
N LEU A 199 1.21 -9.33 6.37
CA LEU A 199 1.42 -10.76 6.20
C LEU A 199 2.89 -11.01 5.86
N VAL A 200 3.57 -11.81 6.69
CA VAL A 200 4.90 -12.35 6.41
C VAL A 200 4.71 -13.79 5.94
N PHE A 201 4.85 -14.00 4.64
CA PHE A 201 4.77 -15.31 4.01
C PHE A 201 6.18 -15.86 3.80
N HIS A 202 6.40 -17.12 4.15
CA HIS A 202 7.64 -17.81 3.79
C HIS A 202 7.45 -19.31 3.71
N HIS A 203 8.32 -19.95 2.93
CA HIS A 203 8.39 -21.39 2.96
C HIS A 203 9.23 -21.90 4.13
N THR A 204 9.00 -23.13 4.57
CA THR A 204 9.77 -23.80 5.64
C THR A 204 11.28 -23.88 5.33
N ALA A 205 11.64 -24.02 4.05
CA ALA A 205 13.05 -24.06 3.63
C ALA A 205 13.64 -22.66 3.36
N ALA A 206 12.82 -21.60 3.37
CA ALA A 206 13.32 -20.25 3.21
C ALA A 206 14.12 -19.84 4.45
N GLN A 207 15.34 -19.39 4.25
CA GLN A 207 16.22 -18.95 5.34
C GLN A 207 15.88 -17.51 5.75
N LEU A 208 14.73 -17.32 6.40
CA LEU A 208 14.52 -16.08 7.12
C LEU A 208 15.42 -16.04 8.36
N PRO A 209 16.02 -14.88 8.71
CA PRO A 209 16.72 -14.71 9.96
C PRO A 209 15.82 -15.11 11.15
N PRO A 210 16.32 -15.83 12.17
CA PRO A 210 15.50 -16.23 13.32
C PRO A 210 14.77 -15.07 14.03
N ALA A 211 15.33 -13.87 13.96
CA ALA A 211 14.78 -12.66 14.54
C ALA A 211 13.87 -11.85 13.57
N ALA A 212 13.60 -12.34 12.35
CA ALA A 212 12.85 -11.62 11.33
C ALA A 212 11.46 -11.22 11.83
N LEU A 213 10.69 -12.19 12.34
CA LEU A 213 9.34 -11.93 12.87
C LEU A 213 9.34 -11.04 14.10
N GLY A 214 10.37 -11.16 14.95
CA GLY A 214 10.54 -10.27 16.10
C GLY A 214 10.73 -8.82 15.68
N SER A 215 11.40 -8.58 14.55
CA SER A 215 11.59 -7.24 13.97
C SER A 215 10.29 -6.70 13.38
N TYR A 216 9.55 -7.53 12.64
CA TYR A 216 8.20 -7.18 12.17
C TYR A 216 7.26 -6.78 13.31
N ARG A 217 7.21 -7.57 14.39
CA ARG A 217 6.35 -7.28 15.57
C ARG A 217 6.77 -6.02 16.34
N LYS A 218 8.00 -5.53 16.17
CA LYS A 218 8.44 -4.22 16.69
C LYS A 218 8.04 -3.06 15.77
N GLY A 219 8.00 -3.29 14.46
CA GLY A 219 7.60 -2.29 13.47
C GLY A 219 6.09 -2.13 13.32
N TYR A 220 5.33 -3.21 13.52
CA TYR A 220 3.90 -3.31 13.20
C TYR A 220 3.09 -3.91 14.33
N GLY A 221 1.91 -3.34 14.58
CA GLY A 221 0.97 -3.81 15.60
C GLY A 221 0.16 -5.04 15.17
N ALA A 222 -0.02 -5.25 13.85
CA ALA A 222 -0.78 -6.36 13.29
C ALA A 222 0.08 -7.16 12.31
N VAL A 223 0.69 -8.25 12.80
CA VAL A 223 1.56 -9.15 11.99
C VAL A 223 0.99 -10.56 11.99
N ARG A 224 0.69 -11.08 10.80
CA ARG A 224 0.34 -12.47 10.55
C ARG A 224 1.53 -13.18 9.90
N GLU A 225 1.84 -14.36 10.39
CA GLU A 225 2.85 -15.25 9.79
C GLU A 225 2.12 -16.36 9.03
N ALA A 226 2.58 -16.64 7.81
CA ALA A 226 2.13 -17.76 7.00
C ALA A 226 3.35 -18.58 6.56
N GLU A 227 3.67 -19.60 7.36
CA GLU A 227 4.70 -20.59 7.04
C GLU A 227 4.08 -21.75 6.27
N VAL A 228 4.56 -22.00 5.04
CA VAL A 228 4.07 -23.07 4.17
C VAL A 228 5.20 -24.03 3.81
N ARG A 229 4.93 -25.33 3.68
CA ARG A 229 5.96 -26.29 3.27
C ARG A 229 6.39 -26.03 1.82
N GLY A 230 7.69 -25.85 1.59
CA GLY A 230 8.22 -25.65 0.24
C GLY A 230 9.71 -25.34 0.21
N SER A 231 10.28 -25.26 -0.99
CA SER A 231 11.71 -25.06 -1.25
C SER A 231 12.16 -23.59 -1.26
N GLY A 232 11.25 -22.65 -1.00
CA GLY A 232 11.49 -21.22 -1.13
C GLY A 232 11.05 -20.64 -2.48
N GLY A 233 11.09 -19.32 -2.57
CA GLY A 233 10.74 -18.51 -3.74
C GLY A 233 9.31 -17.93 -3.71
N MET A 234 8.91 -17.41 -4.87
CA MET A 234 7.55 -16.95 -5.10
C MET A 234 6.51 -18.07 -4.91
N PRO A 235 5.32 -17.78 -4.36
CA PRO A 235 4.18 -18.71 -4.29
C PRO A 235 3.85 -19.30 -5.64
N ARG A 236 3.71 -20.63 -5.72
CA ARG A 236 3.47 -21.37 -6.97
C ARG A 236 2.21 -22.20 -6.93
N SER A 237 1.86 -22.73 -5.76
CA SER A 237 0.71 -23.60 -5.57
C SER A 237 -0.53 -22.80 -5.20
N LYS A 238 -1.71 -23.44 -5.32
CA LYS A 238 -2.96 -22.84 -4.85
C LYS A 238 -2.94 -22.67 -3.33
N GLU A 239 -2.31 -23.61 -2.64
CA GLU A 239 -2.12 -23.62 -1.19
C GLU A 239 -1.24 -22.45 -0.73
N ASP A 240 -0.16 -22.13 -1.46
CA ASP A 240 0.71 -20.98 -1.16
C ASP A 240 -0.10 -19.68 -1.27
N TRP A 241 -0.85 -19.54 -2.38
CA TRP A 241 -1.66 -18.35 -2.64
C TRP A 241 -2.89 -18.25 -1.73
N GLN A 242 -3.39 -19.36 -1.18
CA GLN A 242 -4.56 -19.37 -0.33
C GLN A 242 -4.40 -18.47 0.90
N GLU A 243 -3.23 -18.51 1.54
CA GLU A 243 -2.96 -17.71 2.74
C GLU A 243 -2.90 -16.21 2.43
N ILE A 244 -2.30 -15.85 1.29
CA ILE A 244 -2.22 -14.47 0.81
C ILE A 244 -3.61 -13.95 0.41
N MET A 245 -4.39 -14.75 -0.33
CA MET A 245 -5.74 -14.40 -0.72
C MET A 245 -6.69 -14.30 0.47
N ARG A 246 -6.53 -15.17 1.48
CA ARG A 246 -7.30 -15.08 2.73
C ARG A 246 -7.03 -13.74 3.41
N PHE A 247 -5.76 -13.39 3.56
CA PHE A 247 -5.36 -12.10 4.14
C PHE A 247 -5.96 -10.91 3.37
N TRP A 248 -5.84 -10.88 2.04
CA TRP A 248 -6.44 -9.82 1.23
C TRP A 248 -7.97 -9.76 1.31
N SER A 249 -8.65 -10.89 1.47
CA SER A 249 -10.10 -10.89 1.59
C SER A 249 -10.62 -10.17 2.85
N GLU A 250 -9.76 -10.04 3.87
CA GLU A 250 -10.02 -9.35 5.14
C GLU A 250 -9.64 -7.87 5.11
N VAL A 251 -8.60 -7.47 4.36
CA VAL A 251 -8.01 -6.12 4.43
C VAL A 251 -8.26 -5.23 3.22
N LEU A 252 -8.62 -5.78 2.06
CA LEU A 252 -8.96 -4.96 0.88
C LEU A 252 -10.27 -4.21 1.11
N GLY A 253 -10.27 -2.91 0.80
CA GLY A 253 -11.44 -2.07 0.83
C GLY A 253 -12.50 -2.51 -0.18
N ARG A 254 -13.77 -2.27 0.15
CA ARG A 254 -14.90 -2.54 -0.75
C ARG A 254 -15.80 -1.34 -0.78
N ARG A 255 -15.96 -0.76 -1.97
CA ARG A 255 -16.95 0.27 -2.23
C ARG A 255 -18.30 -0.39 -2.49
N GLN A 256 -19.28 -0.11 -1.63
CA GLN A 256 -20.65 -0.58 -1.83
C GLN A 256 -21.35 0.27 -2.89
N ALA A 257 -22.26 -0.35 -3.67
CA ALA A 257 -23.08 0.37 -4.64
C ALA A 257 -24.08 1.36 -4.02
N GLY A 258 -24.25 1.37 -2.68
CA GLY A 258 -25.19 2.24 -1.96
C GLY A 258 -24.86 3.74 -2.01
N ASP A 259 -23.60 4.11 -2.24
CA ASP A 259 -23.15 5.51 -2.39
C ASP A 259 -23.74 6.21 -3.64
N LEU A 260 -24.48 5.48 -4.48
CA LEU A 260 -25.17 6.00 -5.68
C LEU A 260 -26.46 6.80 -5.36
N TYR A 261 -27.10 6.58 -4.20
CA TYR A 261 -28.40 7.19 -3.91
C TYR A 261 -28.34 8.59 -3.26
N GLU A 262 -27.21 8.97 -2.66
CA GLU A 262 -27.04 10.33 -2.09
C GLU A 262 -26.91 11.41 -3.18
N VAL A 263 -26.49 11.06 -4.39
CA VAL A 263 -26.26 12.03 -5.48
C VAL A 263 -27.56 12.42 -6.19
N LEU A 264 -28.59 11.57 -6.18
CA LEU A 264 -29.83 11.81 -6.93
C LEU A 264 -30.94 12.51 -6.14
N SER A 265 -30.78 12.70 -4.83
CA SER A 265 -31.80 13.33 -3.98
C SER A 265 -31.71 14.87 -3.90
N GLY A 266 -30.74 15.49 -4.59
CA GLY A 266 -30.68 16.93 -4.83
C GLY A 266 -31.68 17.41 -5.90
N GLY A 267 -32.98 17.19 -5.68
CA GLY A 267 -34.04 17.71 -6.54
C GLY A 267 -34.33 19.21 -6.30
N PRO A 268 -34.76 19.98 -7.32
CA PRO A 268 -34.93 21.42 -7.21
C PRO A 268 -36.07 21.79 -6.24
N SER A 269 -35.76 22.67 -5.30
CA SER A 269 -36.71 23.25 -4.36
C SER A 269 -37.78 24.06 -5.11
N GLN A 270 -39.00 23.53 -5.22
CA GLN A 270 -40.14 24.32 -5.68
C GLN A 270 -40.49 25.37 -4.62
N GLN A 271 -40.18 26.64 -4.89
CA GLN A 271 -40.79 27.76 -4.18
C GLN A 271 -42.27 27.85 -4.57
N LYS A 272 -43.15 27.43 -3.65
CA LYS A 272 -44.56 27.81 -3.67
C LYS A 272 -44.68 29.25 -3.22
N PHE A 273 -45.01 30.15 -4.13
CA PHE A 273 -45.64 31.43 -3.78
C PHE A 273 -47.08 31.14 -3.34
N GLN A 274 -47.42 31.52 -2.11
CA GLN A 274 -48.80 31.72 -1.68
C GLN A 274 -49.05 33.22 -1.50
N ASN A 275 -50.26 33.61 -1.88
CA ASN A 275 -50.84 34.96 -1.97
C ASN A 275 -50.63 35.85 -0.75
#